data_AF-E1ZZC6-F1
#
_entry.id   AF-E1ZZC6-F1
#
_cell.length_a   1.000
_cell.length_b   1.000
_cell.length_c   1.000
_cell.angle_alpha   90.00
_cell.angle_beta   90.00
_cell.angle_gamma   90.00
#
_symmetry.space_group_name_H-M   'P 1'
#
loop_
_entity.id
_entity.type
_entity.pdbx_description
1 polymer ?
#
loop_
_entity_poly.entity_id
_entity_poly.type
_entity_poly.pdbx_seq_one_letter_code
_entity_poly.pdbx_strand_id
1 'polypeptide(L)' 'KMKWTNEKALKLIDEYEKVPELWDAKHPLHFNRNKKLDAWEIIANNMKMDVAALKQKIGSLLGSFRREKAK' A
#
# COMPACT_ATOMS: atom_id res chain seq x y z
N LYS A 1 17.85 -9.74 1.87
CA LYS A 1 17.01 -8.73 1.17
C LYS A 1 15.79 -9.42 0.61
N MET A 2 14.59 -8.95 0.93
CA MET A 2 13.35 -9.50 0.36
C MET A 2 13.29 -9.18 -1.14
N LYS A 3 13.06 -10.20 -1.99
CA LYS A 3 12.97 -10.04 -3.44
C LYS A 3 11.52 -9.79 -3.85
N TRP A 4 11.23 -8.59 -4.34
CA TRP A 4 9.94 -8.27 -4.94
C TRP A 4 9.89 -8.81 -6.37
N THR A 5 8.86 -9.58 -6.69
CA THR A 5 8.51 -9.95 -8.08
C THR A 5 7.44 -9.00 -8.60
N ASN A 6 7.29 -8.93 -9.92
CA ASN A 6 6.25 -8.11 -10.54
C ASN A 6 4.84 -8.56 -10.09
N GLU A 7 4.60 -9.87 -10.03
CA GLU A 7 3.34 -10.44 -9.53
C GLU A 7 3.01 -9.97 -8.11
N LYS A 8 3.99 -10.00 -7.19
CA LYS A 8 3.78 -9.50 -5.82
C LYS A 8 3.52 -8.01 -5.79
N ALA A 9 4.18 -7.24 -6.65
CA ALA A 9 3.96 -5.80 -6.74
C ALA A 9 2.56 -5.47 -7.30
N LEU A 10 2.12 -6.17 -8.34
CA LEU A 10 0.77 -6.03 -8.88
C LEU A 10 -0.29 -6.41 -7.84
N LYS A 11 -0.13 -7.57 -7.18
CA LYS A 11 -1.02 -7.97 -6.09
C LYS A 11 -1.08 -6.95 -4.95
N LEU A 12 0.05 -6.32 -4.59
CA LEU A 12 0.07 -5.25 -3.59
C LEU A 12 -0.72 -4.02 -4.05
N ILE A 13 -0.62 -3.65 -5.33
CA ILE A 13 -1.39 -2.54 -5.89
C ILE A 13 -2.88 -2.87 -5.82
N ASP A 14 -3.28 -4.06 -6.25
CA ASP A 14 -4.68 -4.51 -6.24
C ASP A 14 -5.27 -4.52 -4.83
N GLU A 15 -4.52 -5.01 -3.84
CA GLU A 15 -4.97 -5.01 -2.43
C GLU A 15 -4.99 -3.60 -1.84
N TYR A 16 -4.04 -2.74 -2.21
CA TYR A 16 -3.99 -1.35 -1.72
C TYR A 16 -5.14 -0.50 -2.27
N GLU A 17 -5.53 -0.71 -3.53
CA GLU A 17 -6.64 0.01 -4.17
C GLU A 17 -7.98 -0.24 -3.47
N LYS A 18 -8.22 -1.47 -3.01
CA LYS A 18 -9.46 -1.88 -2.32
C LYS A 18 -9.68 -1.20 -0.96
N VAL A 19 -8.68 -0.51 -0.43
CA VAL A 19 -8.67 -0.02 0.96
C VAL A 19 -8.54 1.52 0.96
N PRO A 20 -9.64 2.25 0.65
CA PRO A 20 -9.63 3.69 0.42
C PRO A 20 -9.17 4.50 1.63
N GLU A 21 -9.33 4.00 2.86
CA GLU A 21 -8.81 4.63 4.07
C GLU A 21 -7.28 4.81 4.05
N LEU A 22 -6.54 4.06 3.22
CA LEU A 22 -5.09 4.20 3.08
C LEU A 22 -4.65 5.32 2.15
N TRP A 23 -5.46 5.69 1.15
CA TRP A 23 -5.04 6.58 0.07
C TRP A 23 -6.01 7.73 -0.26
N ASP A 24 -7.30 7.57 -0.01
CA ASP A 24 -8.30 8.60 -0.26
C ASP A 24 -8.38 9.57 0.92
N ALA A 25 -7.92 10.79 0.72
CA ALA A 25 -7.95 11.85 1.74
C ALA A 25 -9.38 12.32 2.09
N LYS A 26 -10.37 12.03 1.24
CA LYS A 26 -11.79 12.33 1.50
C LYS A 26 -12.47 11.22 2.29
N HIS A 27 -11.85 10.05 2.42
CA HIS A 27 -12.43 8.94 3.17
C HIS A 27 -12.48 9.29 4.66
N PRO A 28 -13.62 9.12 5.36
CA PRO A 28 -13.77 9.50 6.77
C PRO A 28 -12.75 8.82 7.69
N LEU A 29 -12.33 7.61 7.35
CA LEU A 29 -11.36 6.85 8.14
C LEU A 29 -9.90 7.13 7.77
N HIS A 30 -9.63 8.00 6.79
CA HIS A 30 -8.26 8.30 6.35
C HIS A 30 -7.42 8.90 7.47
N PHE A 31 -7.99 9.75 8.32
CA PHE A 31 -7.26 10.35 9.44
C PHE A 31 -7.26 9.47 10.69
N ASN A 32 -7.97 8.33 10.67
CA ASN A 32 -8.01 7.39 11.78
C ASN A 32 -6.80 6.45 11.74
N ARG A 33 -5.85 6.67 12.66
CA ARG A 33 -4.61 5.90 12.77
C ARG A 33 -4.85 4.41 13.00
N ASN A 34 -5.84 4.05 13.82
CA ASN A 34 -6.14 2.66 14.13
C ASN A 34 -6.68 1.95 12.89
N LYS A 35 -7.61 2.60 12.16
CA LYS A 35 -8.15 2.01 10.93
C LYS A 35 -7.11 1.85 9.83
N LYS A 36 -6.19 2.81 9.71
CA LYS A 36 -5.04 2.64 8.81
C LYS A 36 -4.16 1.45 9.22
N LEU A 37 -3.95 1.24 10.51
CA LEU A 37 -3.17 0.09 10.99
C LEU A 37 -3.89 -1.23 10.66
N ASP A 38 -5.17 -1.35 11.02
CA ASP A 38 -6.01 -2.52 10.73
C ASP A 38 -5.98 -2.85 9.23
N ALA A 39 -6.17 -1.84 8.37
CA ALA A 39 -6.10 -1.94 6.91
C ALA A 39 -4.76 -2.53 6.43
N TRP A 40 -3.64 -2.02 6.96
CA TRP A 40 -2.32 -2.54 6.62
C TRP A 40 -2.10 -3.97 7.10
N GLU A 41 -2.60 -4.33 8.28
CA GLU A 41 -2.52 -5.68 8.83
C GLU A 41 -3.32 -6.67 8.00
N ILE A 42 -4.49 -6.29 7.49
CA ILE A 42 -5.29 -7.11 6.57
C ILE A 42 -4.49 -7.41 5.29
N ILE A 43 -3.91 -6.38 4.66
CA ILE A 43 -3.09 -6.58 3.45
C ILE A 43 -1.87 -7.46 3.75
N ALA A 44 -1.20 -7.22 4.88
CA ALA A 44 -0.06 -8.02 5.35
C ALA A 44 -0.43 -9.50 5.51
N ASN A 45 -1.59 -9.80 6.10
CA ASN A 45 -2.11 -11.15 6.25
C ASN A 45 -2.44 -11.79 4.90
N ASN A 46 -3.09 -11.06 3.99
CA ASN A 46 -3.44 -11.54 2.64
C ASN A 46 -2.20 -11.84 1.78
N MET A 47 -1.13 -11.07 1.97
CA MET A 47 0.13 -11.24 1.26
C MET A 47 1.12 -12.16 1.97
N LYS A 48 0.87 -12.50 3.25
CA LYS A 48 1.81 -13.18 4.15
C LYS A 48 3.17 -12.44 4.21
N MET A 49 3.10 -11.12 4.36
CA MET A 49 4.26 -10.23 4.35
C MET A 49 4.19 -9.24 5.49
N ASP A 50 5.34 -8.73 5.93
CA ASP A 50 5.39 -7.71 6.97
C ASP A 50 4.86 -6.36 6.48
N VAL A 51 4.11 -5.67 7.34
CA VAL A 51 3.51 -4.34 7.09
C VAL A 51 4.60 -3.33 6.70
N ALA A 52 5.77 -3.37 7.33
CA ALA A 52 6.84 -2.43 7.02
C ALA A 52 7.36 -2.63 5.57
N ALA A 53 7.52 -3.89 5.14
CA ALA A 53 7.91 -4.21 3.77
C ALA A 53 6.88 -3.74 2.74
N LEU A 54 5.58 -3.91 3.03
CA LEU A 54 4.49 -3.43 2.18
C LEU A 54 4.49 -1.92 2.05
N LYS A 55 4.57 -1.19 3.17
CA LYS A 55 4.63 0.28 3.20
C LYS A 55 5.83 0.82 2.43
N GLN A 56 7.00 0.20 2.61
CA GLN A 56 8.21 0.58 1.88
C GLN A 56 8.02 0.41 0.36
N LYS A 57 7.39 -0.69 -0.07
CA LYS A 57 7.17 -0.97 -1.49
C LYS A 57 6.14 -0.02 -2.10
N ILE A 58 5.00 0.23 -1.44
CA ILE A 58 4.00 1.21 -1.90
C ILE A 58 4.62 2.61 -1.98
N GLY A 59 5.43 3.02 -1.00
CA GLY A 59 6.13 4.31 -1.04
C GLY A 59 7.03 4.44 -2.27
N SER A 60 7.77 3.39 -2.63
CA SER A 60 8.61 3.34 -3.83
C SER A 60 7.80 3.38 -5.13
N LEU A 61 6.67 2.65 -5.19
CA LEU A 61 5.77 2.62 -6.35
C LEU A 61 5.13 3.99 -6.60
N LEU A 62 4.52 4.58 -5.57
CA LEU A 62 3.90 5.92 -5.65
C LEU A 62 4.94 7.00 -5.96
N GLY A 63 6.14 6.91 -5.39
CA GLY A 63 7.23 7.82 -5.70
C GLY A 63 7.63 7.78 -7.17
N SER A 64 7.64 6.58 -7.77
CA SER A 64 7.95 6.40 -9.20
C SER A 64 6.81 6.90 -10.08
N PHE A 65 5.56 6.62 -9.72
CA PHE A 65 4.38 7.11 -10.42
C PHE A 65 4.30 8.65 -10.45
N ARG A 66 4.55 9.32 -9.31
CA ARG A 66 4.59 10.78 -9.24
C ARG A 66 5.63 11.40 -10.16
N ARG A 67 6.83 10.78 -10.27
CA ARG A 67 7.89 11.26 -11.17
C ARG A 67 7.51 11.14 -12.63
N GLU A 68 6.89 10.03 -13.03
CA GLU A 68 6.47 9.84 -14.43
C GLU A 68 5.28 10.73 -14.81
N LYS A 69 4.34 10.98 -13.88
CA LYS A 69 3.20 11.90 -14.13
C LYS A 69 3.60 13.38 -14.18
N ALA A 70 4.73 13.75 -13.59
CA ALA A 70 5.25 15.11 -13.58
C ALA A 70 6.13 15.46 -14.80
N LYS A 71 6.34 14.49 -15.71
CA LYS A 71 6.87 14.73 -17.05
C LYS A 71 5.73 15.08 -18.01
#